data_AF-Q2RYH8-F1
#
_entry.id   AF-Q2RYH8-F1
#
_cell.length_a   1.000
_cell.length_b   1.000
_cell.length_c   1.000
_cell.angle_alpha   90.00
_cell.angle_beta   90.00
_cell.angle_gamma   90.00
#
_symmetry.space_group_name_H-M   'P 1'
#
loop_
_entity.id
_entity.type
_entity.pdbx_description
1 polymer ?
#
loop_
_entity_poly.entity_id
_entity_poly.type
_entity_poly.pdbx_seq_one_letter_code
_entity_poly.pdbx_strand_id
1 'polypeptide(L)'
;MTHAAPAFPPSPTAGSRLIRALGVAALLVLAPTAAGAQTAGGQPLEVYADDGIEWRRDEAVYIANGNAAAIQGDSEVRADRLLARYRTDASAGAESSDTGGGDIYRMEAHGNVRILLTDRTITGTDAVRDLDRKVMWLTGDNLKMESASDIVTADDSLEYWEERNLAVARGNATSRQIASRQTITADVLTAYFKDASTPKTAGSAKGKPATSKSGAGLAAPAEGSNIKVMTAVGNVVVVTPNEVIRGDEATYDPTSGQATVLGAVRITTEGEQLNGTRATVNMKTGVSRLFGDGQDRARALFKPSANGNGERKGLIGGQGGTK
;
A
#
# COMPACT_ATOMS: atom_id res chain seq x y z
N MET A 1 24.91 -67.52 -4.95
CA MET A 1 24.68 -68.31 -3.73
C MET A 1 25.34 -67.58 -2.57
N THR A 2 24.57 -67.40 -1.49
CA THR A 2 24.97 -67.15 -0.08
C THR A 2 25.73 -65.87 0.32
N HIS A 3 24.94 -64.90 0.80
CA HIS A 3 25.08 -64.05 2.01
C HIS A 3 26.26 -64.28 2.97
N ALA A 4 26.80 -63.18 3.53
CA ALA A 4 26.72 -62.87 4.98
C ALA A 4 27.30 -61.46 5.31
N ALA A 5 26.55 -60.68 6.11
CA ALA A 5 26.95 -59.41 6.71
C ALA A 5 27.49 -59.61 8.15
N PRO A 6 28.34 -58.72 8.69
CA PRO A 6 28.79 -58.80 10.09
C PRO A 6 27.84 -58.11 11.09
N ALA A 7 27.87 -58.63 12.32
CA ALA A 7 26.86 -58.54 13.37
C ALA A 7 26.98 -57.31 14.32
N PHE A 8 25.83 -56.95 14.90
CA PHE A 8 25.65 -55.98 16.00
C PHE A 8 25.98 -56.60 17.38
N PRO A 9 26.38 -55.78 18.39
CA PRO A 9 26.47 -56.20 19.80
C PRO A 9 25.11 -56.15 20.53
N PRO A 10 24.96 -56.86 21.67
CA PRO A 10 23.67 -57.18 22.29
C PRO A 10 23.07 -56.11 23.22
N SER A 11 21.74 -56.09 23.30
CA SER A 11 20.92 -55.34 24.26
C SER A 11 20.80 -56.05 25.61
N PRO A 12 20.68 -55.33 26.75
CA PRO A 12 20.30 -55.94 28.02
C PRO A 12 18.81 -56.26 28.12
N THR A 13 18.52 -57.40 28.74
CA THR A 13 17.21 -58.04 28.89
C THR A 13 16.38 -57.50 30.06
N ALA A 14 15.10 -57.26 29.73
CA ALA A 14 13.85 -57.37 30.48
C ALA A 14 13.83 -57.62 32.00
N GLY A 15 13.03 -56.80 32.68
CA GLY A 15 12.22 -57.19 33.84
C GLY A 15 10.74 -56.85 33.57
N SER A 16 9.91 -57.87 33.43
CA SER A 16 8.48 -57.80 33.10
C SER A 16 7.60 -57.90 34.34
N ARG A 17 6.50 -57.14 34.41
CA ARG A 17 5.21 -57.60 34.98
C ARG A 17 4.01 -56.85 34.36
N LEU A 18 2.97 -57.65 34.08
CA LEU A 18 1.76 -57.35 33.33
C LEU A 18 0.69 -56.55 34.12
N ILE A 19 0.04 -55.64 33.38
CA ILE A 19 -1.41 -55.41 33.16
C ILE A 19 -2.39 -55.46 34.35
N ARG A 20 -3.12 -54.34 34.55
CA ARG A 20 -4.57 -54.30 34.75
C ARG A 20 -5.16 -52.96 34.32
N ALA A 21 -6.18 -53.02 33.45
CA ALA A 21 -7.04 -51.90 33.08
C ALA A 21 -8.37 -51.99 33.85
N LEU A 22 -8.89 -50.86 34.37
CA LEU A 22 -10.30 -50.41 34.33
C LEU A 22 -10.52 -49.11 35.17
N GLY A 23 -11.05 -48.06 34.53
CA GLY A 23 -12.26 -47.32 34.95
C GLY A 23 -12.28 -46.32 36.13
N VAL A 24 -12.28 -45.01 35.77
CA VAL A 24 -13.10 -43.86 36.26
C VAL A 24 -13.10 -43.43 37.75
N ALA A 25 -12.61 -42.21 38.04
CA ALA A 25 -13.36 -41.10 38.70
C ALA A 25 -12.48 -39.83 38.93
N ALA A 26 -13.14 -38.67 38.94
CA ALA A 26 -12.62 -37.31 38.74
C ALA A 26 -11.74 -36.70 39.86
N LEU A 27 -10.83 -35.81 39.45
CA LEU A 27 -10.38 -34.68 40.26
C LEU A 27 -10.34 -33.41 39.38
N LEU A 28 -11.18 -32.42 39.72
CA LEU A 28 -11.16 -31.06 39.17
C LEU A 28 -10.03 -30.26 39.87
N VAL A 29 -9.68 -29.10 39.28
CA VAL A 29 -8.78 -28.03 39.79
C VAL A 29 -7.32 -28.22 39.34
N LEU A 30 -6.62 -27.30 38.64
CA LEU A 30 -6.82 -25.93 38.18
C LEU A 30 -6.16 -25.86 36.78
N ALA A 31 -6.77 -25.22 35.79
CA ALA A 31 -6.06 -24.89 34.56
C ALA A 31 -4.84 -24.03 34.94
N PRO A 32 -3.60 -24.36 34.53
CA PRO A 32 -2.63 -23.30 34.41
C PRO A 32 -3.20 -22.40 33.32
N THR A 33 -3.75 -21.26 33.73
CA THR A 33 -3.71 -20.07 32.90
C THR A 33 -2.28 -20.00 32.42
N ALA A 34 -2.05 -20.24 31.13
CA ALA A 34 -0.81 -19.84 30.51
C ALA A 34 -0.75 -18.33 30.76
N ALA A 35 -0.05 -17.98 31.84
CA ALA A 35 0.32 -16.63 32.15
C ALA A 35 0.99 -16.12 30.89
N GLY A 36 0.36 -15.13 30.27
CA GLY A 36 0.90 -14.48 29.10
C GLY A 36 2.35 -14.13 29.40
N ALA A 37 3.25 -14.83 28.71
CA ALA A 37 4.57 -14.32 28.46
C ALA A 37 4.32 -13.07 27.60
N GLN A 38 4.15 -11.95 28.28
CA GLN A 38 4.11 -10.65 27.67
C GLN A 38 5.53 -10.39 27.18
N THR A 39 5.81 -10.81 25.95
CA THR A 39 6.94 -10.32 25.19
C THR A 39 6.73 -8.82 25.03
N ALA A 40 7.61 -8.05 25.68
CA ALA A 40 7.75 -6.64 25.38
C ALA A 40 8.25 -6.51 23.94
N GLY A 41 7.35 -6.34 22.97
CA GLY A 41 7.69 -6.04 21.58
C GLY A 41 6.88 -6.85 20.56
N GLY A 42 5.89 -6.20 19.95
CA GLY A 42 5.24 -6.64 18.71
C GLY A 42 4.19 -7.74 18.84
N GLN A 43 3.24 -7.74 17.89
CA GLN A 43 2.37 -8.89 17.67
C GLN A 43 3.22 -10.05 17.09
N PRO A 44 2.95 -11.31 17.47
CA PRO A 44 3.62 -12.47 16.87
C PRO A 44 3.47 -12.48 15.35
N LEU A 45 4.48 -13.02 14.66
CA LEU A 45 4.42 -13.32 13.24
C LEU A 45 3.99 -14.77 13.07
N GLU A 46 2.86 -15.00 12.41
CA GLU A 46 2.34 -16.32 12.06
C GLU A 46 2.58 -16.58 10.57
N VAL A 47 3.05 -17.79 10.23
CA VAL A 47 3.37 -18.17 8.84
C VAL A 47 2.67 -19.47 8.47
N TYR A 48 2.01 -19.48 7.32
CA TYR A 48 1.27 -20.61 6.75
C TYR A 48 1.80 -20.92 5.35
N ALA A 49 1.77 -22.21 4.99
CA ALA A 49 2.12 -22.71 3.66
C ALA A 49 1.53 -24.11 3.46
N ASP A 50 0.99 -24.36 2.27
CA ASP A 50 0.35 -25.63 1.92
C ASP A 50 1.38 -26.74 1.65
N ASP A 51 2.51 -26.40 1.03
CA ASP A 51 3.59 -27.33 0.69
C ASP A 51 4.69 -27.37 1.76
N GLY A 52 4.43 -26.76 2.92
CA GLY A 52 5.32 -26.78 4.08
C GLY A 52 6.31 -25.61 4.17
N ILE A 53 7.02 -25.58 5.30
CA ILE A 53 8.01 -24.56 5.64
C ILE A 53 9.36 -25.24 5.81
N GLU A 54 10.34 -24.80 5.02
CA GLU A 54 11.72 -25.28 5.05
C GLU A 54 12.62 -24.28 5.77
N TRP A 55 13.51 -24.79 6.62
CA TRP A 55 14.64 -24.02 7.15
C TRP A 55 15.94 -24.54 6.55
N ARG A 56 16.57 -23.73 5.70
CA ARG A 56 17.85 -24.05 5.09
C ARG A 56 18.94 -23.29 5.83
N ARG A 57 19.50 -23.95 6.85
CA ARG A 57 20.49 -23.33 7.75
C ARG A 57 21.72 -22.83 7.01
N ASP A 58 22.29 -23.65 6.13
CA ASP A 58 23.52 -23.33 5.39
C ASP A 58 23.33 -22.16 4.41
N GLU A 59 22.10 -21.91 3.96
CA GLU A 59 21.71 -20.79 3.09
C GLU A 59 21.16 -19.59 3.86
N ALA A 60 21.05 -19.70 5.20
CA ALA A 60 20.48 -18.70 6.09
C ALA A 60 19.09 -18.17 5.65
N VAL A 61 18.18 -19.10 5.29
CA VAL A 61 16.85 -18.76 4.79
C VAL A 61 15.74 -19.67 5.34
N TYR A 62 14.59 -19.08 5.64
CA TYR A 62 13.31 -19.77 5.81
C TYR A 62 12.50 -19.64 4.52
N ILE A 63 11.84 -20.71 4.10
CA ILE A 63 11.06 -20.77 2.86
C ILE A 63 9.68 -21.37 3.16
N ALA A 64 8.61 -20.63 2.92
CA ALA A 64 7.24 -21.12 2.97
C ALA A 64 6.73 -21.31 1.54
N ASN A 65 6.34 -22.53 1.17
CA ASN A 65 5.95 -22.90 -0.20
C ASN A 65 4.46 -23.22 -0.31
N GLY A 66 3.83 -22.80 -1.40
CA GLY A 66 2.45 -23.11 -1.71
C GLY A 66 1.48 -22.23 -0.93
N ASN A 67 0.81 -21.30 -1.63
CA ASN A 67 -0.20 -20.39 -1.06
C ASN A 67 0.25 -19.78 0.29
N ALA A 68 1.51 -19.35 0.33
CA ALA A 68 2.17 -18.93 1.55
C ALA A 68 1.57 -17.62 2.07
N ALA A 69 1.39 -17.54 3.39
CA ALA A 69 0.87 -16.36 4.07
C ALA A 69 1.69 -16.05 5.31
N ALA A 70 2.03 -14.77 5.51
CA ALA A 70 2.68 -14.26 6.71
C ALA A 70 1.80 -13.16 7.32
N ILE A 71 1.40 -13.32 8.58
CA ILE A 71 0.41 -12.47 9.26
C ILE A 71 1.04 -11.91 10.53
N GLN A 72 0.99 -10.59 10.69
CA GLN A 72 1.44 -9.89 11.89
C GLN A 72 0.49 -8.75 12.24
N GLY A 73 -0.30 -8.93 13.31
CA GLY A 73 -1.36 -7.97 13.66
C GLY A 73 -2.35 -7.80 12.50
N ASP A 74 -2.57 -6.57 12.06
CA ASP A 74 -3.48 -6.24 10.95
C ASP A 74 -2.81 -6.33 9.56
N SER A 75 -1.52 -6.67 9.51
CA SER A 75 -0.76 -6.77 8.25
C SER A 75 -0.64 -8.21 7.80
N GLU A 76 -0.72 -8.43 6.50
CA GLU A 76 -0.65 -9.75 5.89
C GLU A 76 0.05 -9.71 4.54
N VAL A 77 0.94 -10.66 4.29
CA VAL A 77 1.58 -10.88 2.98
C VAL A 77 1.19 -12.26 2.48
N ARG A 78 0.59 -12.33 1.30
CA ARG A 78 0.32 -13.58 0.57
C ARG A 78 1.13 -13.64 -0.71
N ALA A 79 1.59 -14.85 -1.06
CA ALA A 79 2.26 -15.15 -2.32
C ALA A 79 2.26 -16.67 -2.60
N ASP A 80 2.73 -17.09 -3.77
CA ASP A 80 2.96 -18.52 -4.04
C ASP A 80 4.10 -19.05 -3.16
N ARG A 81 5.10 -18.21 -2.88
CA ARG A 81 6.24 -18.53 -2.01
C ARG A 81 6.74 -17.31 -1.23
N LEU A 82 7.04 -17.49 0.05
CA LEU A 82 7.68 -16.49 0.91
C LEU A 82 9.06 -16.95 1.36
N LEU A 83 10.04 -16.05 1.33
CA LEU A 83 11.39 -16.28 1.87
C LEU A 83 11.71 -15.24 2.93
N ALA A 84 12.33 -15.67 4.02
CA ALA A 84 12.91 -14.79 5.03
C ALA A 84 14.40 -15.11 5.19
N ARG A 85 15.26 -14.17 4.77
CA ARG A 85 16.71 -14.28 4.93
C ARG A 85 17.10 -13.72 6.28
N TYR A 86 17.87 -14.50 7.02
CA TYR A 86 18.38 -14.11 8.31
C TYR A 86 19.90 -14.09 8.32
N ARG A 87 20.46 -13.40 9.30
CA ARG A 87 21.87 -13.45 9.63
C ARG A 87 22.02 -13.92 11.06
N THR A 88 23.03 -14.73 11.33
CA THR A 88 23.44 -15.00 12.70
C THR A 88 24.41 -13.90 13.13
N ASP A 89 24.18 -13.36 14.31
CA ASP A 89 25.07 -12.45 14.99
C ASP A 89 26.27 -13.21 15.55
N ALA A 90 27.36 -13.31 14.78
CA ALA A 90 28.62 -13.90 15.27
C ALA A 90 29.22 -13.13 16.48
N SER A 91 28.65 -11.99 16.87
CA SER A 91 29.08 -11.13 17.97
C SER A 91 28.13 -11.10 19.18
N ALA A 92 26.94 -11.71 19.12
CA ALA A 92 26.12 -11.86 20.32
C ALA A 92 26.47 -13.18 21.00
N GLY A 93 27.15 -13.07 22.14
CA GLY A 93 27.22 -14.21 23.05
C GLY A 93 25.81 -14.55 23.49
N ALA A 94 25.29 -15.69 23.03
CA ALA A 94 24.30 -16.59 23.63
C ALA A 94 23.08 -16.02 24.40
N GLU A 95 22.72 -14.75 24.25
CA GLU A 95 21.69 -14.08 25.04
C GLU A 95 20.89 -13.13 24.14
N SER A 96 20.20 -13.68 23.13
CA SER A 96 18.93 -13.14 22.60
C SER A 96 18.41 -13.97 21.41
N SER A 97 17.96 -15.20 21.65
CA SER A 97 16.79 -15.78 20.97
C SER A 97 16.50 -17.16 21.57
N ASP A 98 15.41 -17.31 22.34
CA ASP A 98 14.89 -18.63 22.76
C ASP A 98 14.37 -19.49 21.57
N THR A 99 14.50 -18.97 20.35
CA THR A 99 14.16 -19.60 19.09
C THR A 99 15.37 -19.43 18.21
N GLY A 100 16.19 -20.47 18.01
CA GLY A 100 17.50 -20.39 17.33
C GLY A 100 17.52 -19.98 15.85
N GLY A 101 16.66 -19.06 15.43
CA GLY A 101 16.71 -18.34 14.17
C GLY A 101 17.31 -16.95 14.40
N GLY A 102 18.29 -16.58 13.57
CA GLY A 102 18.94 -15.27 13.66
C GLY A 102 18.07 -14.10 13.17
N ASP A 103 18.66 -12.91 13.12
CA ASP A 103 18.00 -11.67 12.72
C ASP A 103 17.56 -11.70 11.25
N ILE A 104 16.24 -11.67 11.01
CA ILE A 104 15.69 -11.51 9.65
C ILE A 104 15.98 -10.09 9.18
N TYR A 105 16.67 -9.96 8.05
CA TYR A 105 17.01 -8.65 7.46
C TYR A 105 16.33 -8.40 6.11
N ARG A 106 15.82 -9.46 5.47
CA ARG A 106 15.17 -9.37 4.15
C ARG A 106 14.06 -10.40 4.01
N MET A 107 12.92 -9.95 3.51
CA MET A 107 11.79 -10.79 3.16
C MET A 107 11.50 -10.68 1.67
N GLU A 108 11.16 -11.80 1.03
CA GLU A 108 10.85 -11.88 -0.39
C GLU A 108 9.53 -12.63 -0.57
N ALA A 109 8.71 -12.16 -1.50
CA ALA A 109 7.45 -12.76 -1.86
C ALA A 109 7.41 -12.93 -3.38
N HIS A 110 7.08 -14.13 -3.85
CA HIS A 110 7.13 -14.48 -5.26
C HIS A 110 5.83 -15.14 -5.71
N GLY A 111 5.30 -14.66 -6.84
CA GLY A 111 4.06 -15.14 -7.44
C GLY A 111 2.82 -14.62 -6.71
N ASN A 112 1.87 -14.07 -7.47
CA ASN A 112 0.55 -13.63 -6.98
C ASN A 112 0.60 -12.80 -5.68
N VAL A 113 1.56 -11.87 -5.58
CA VAL A 113 1.80 -11.14 -4.33
C VAL A 113 0.63 -10.24 -4.02
N ARG A 114 0.13 -10.35 -2.77
CA ARG A 114 -0.86 -9.44 -2.19
C ARG A 114 -0.45 -9.09 -0.76
N ILE A 115 -0.19 -7.81 -0.55
CA ILE A 115 0.18 -7.23 0.74
C ILE A 115 -1.00 -6.42 1.24
N LEU A 116 -1.54 -6.80 2.40
CA LEU A 116 -2.52 -6.03 3.15
C LEU A 116 -1.80 -5.29 4.28
N LEU A 117 -1.94 -3.97 4.28
CA LEU A 117 -1.56 -3.10 5.38
C LEU A 117 -2.84 -2.51 5.97
N THR A 118 -2.75 -1.82 7.11
CA THR A 118 -3.91 -1.29 7.84
C THR A 118 -4.87 -0.45 6.98
N ASP A 119 -4.35 0.37 6.07
CA ASP A 119 -5.12 1.34 5.28
C ASP A 119 -5.06 1.13 3.75
N ARG A 120 -4.37 0.07 3.29
CA ARG A 120 -4.14 -0.17 1.86
C ARG A 120 -3.83 -1.62 1.53
N THR A 121 -4.15 -2.02 0.31
CA THR A 121 -3.71 -3.28 -0.31
C THR A 121 -2.74 -2.97 -1.46
N ILE A 122 -1.69 -3.77 -1.60
CA ILE A 122 -0.71 -3.66 -2.69
C ILE A 122 -0.60 -5.03 -3.38
N THR A 123 -0.62 -5.06 -4.71
CA THR A 123 -0.46 -6.28 -5.51
C THR A 123 0.68 -6.16 -6.50
N GLY A 124 1.28 -7.30 -6.87
CA GLY A 124 2.34 -7.42 -7.86
C GLY A 124 2.71 -8.90 -8.11
N THR A 125 3.74 -9.15 -8.90
CA THR A 125 4.28 -10.52 -9.08
C THR A 125 5.34 -10.84 -8.04
N ASP A 126 6.22 -9.90 -7.75
CA ASP A 126 7.31 -10.07 -6.79
C ASP A 126 7.33 -8.89 -5.82
N ALA A 127 7.73 -9.15 -4.56
CA ALA A 127 8.01 -8.11 -3.59
C ALA A 127 9.25 -8.44 -2.76
N VAL A 128 10.04 -7.41 -2.47
CA VAL A 128 11.17 -7.48 -1.55
C VAL A 128 10.98 -6.42 -0.47
N ARG A 129 11.11 -6.82 0.79
CA ARG A 129 11.20 -5.91 1.92
C ARG A 129 12.57 -6.05 2.57
N ASP A 130 13.36 -4.99 2.49
CA ASP A 130 14.65 -4.87 3.16
C ASP A 130 14.42 -4.16 4.51
N LEU A 131 14.68 -4.88 5.59
CA LEU A 131 14.41 -4.42 6.96
C LEU A 131 15.51 -3.50 7.49
N ASP A 132 16.74 -3.64 6.98
CA ASP A 132 17.85 -2.74 7.35
C ASP A 132 17.64 -1.37 6.70
N ARG A 133 17.24 -1.35 5.42
CA ARG A 133 16.98 -0.12 4.65
C ARG A 133 15.56 0.42 4.82
N LYS A 134 14.67 -0.39 5.42
CA LYS A 134 13.23 -0.10 5.61
C LYS A 134 12.57 0.36 4.31
N VAL A 135 12.79 -0.40 3.25
CA VAL A 135 12.21 -0.19 1.95
C VAL A 135 11.50 -1.45 1.48
N MET A 136 10.32 -1.26 0.90
CA MET A 136 9.57 -2.30 0.22
C MET A 136 9.50 -1.97 -1.26
N TRP A 137 9.76 -2.95 -2.12
CA TRP A 137 9.76 -2.81 -3.57
C TRP A 137 8.93 -3.93 -4.18
N LEU A 138 7.99 -3.61 -5.07
CA LEU A 138 7.20 -4.57 -5.85
C LEU A 138 7.46 -4.41 -7.35
N THR A 139 7.50 -5.52 -8.08
CA THR A 139 7.69 -5.58 -9.55
C THR A 139 6.78 -6.60 -10.21
N GLY A 140 6.77 -6.58 -11.55
CA GLY A 140 6.08 -7.55 -12.40
C GLY A 140 4.71 -7.07 -12.83
N ASP A 141 3.79 -8.01 -13.06
CA ASP A 141 2.46 -7.73 -13.57
C ASP A 141 1.51 -7.28 -12.45
N ASN A 142 0.44 -6.57 -12.83
CA ASN A 142 -0.64 -6.16 -11.94
C ASN A 142 -0.16 -5.36 -10.71
N LEU A 143 0.84 -4.51 -10.92
CA LEU A 143 1.29 -3.53 -9.93
C LEU A 143 0.18 -2.53 -9.64
N LYS A 144 -0.41 -2.67 -8.46
CA LYS A 144 -1.51 -1.83 -8.00
C LYS A 144 -1.41 -1.59 -6.51
N MET A 145 -1.58 -0.35 -6.08
CA MET A 145 -1.87 0.02 -4.70
C MET A 145 -3.29 0.57 -4.63
N GLU A 146 -4.06 0.10 -3.66
CA GLU A 146 -5.44 0.51 -3.44
C GLU A 146 -5.61 0.94 -1.98
N SER A 147 -6.07 2.17 -1.79
CA SER A 147 -6.38 2.76 -0.50
C SER A 147 -7.87 3.16 -0.45
N ALA A 148 -8.31 3.75 0.65
CA ALA A 148 -9.68 4.24 0.76
C ALA A 148 -10.03 5.35 -0.26
N SER A 149 -9.05 6.15 -0.69
CA SER A 149 -9.29 7.32 -1.55
C SER A 149 -8.79 7.16 -2.99
N ASP A 150 -7.77 6.34 -3.20
CA ASP A 150 -7.02 6.31 -4.45
C ASP A 150 -6.62 4.89 -4.87
N ILE A 151 -6.60 4.66 -6.18
CA ILE A 151 -5.98 3.50 -6.83
C ILE A 151 -4.78 4.00 -7.62
N VAL A 152 -3.61 3.43 -7.37
CA VAL A 152 -2.35 3.72 -8.08
C VAL A 152 -1.90 2.49 -8.84
N THR A 153 -1.56 2.64 -10.11
CA THR A 153 -0.97 1.59 -10.96
C THR A 153 0.37 2.04 -11.52
N ALA A 154 1.22 1.09 -11.89
CA ALA A 154 2.52 1.33 -12.51
C ALA A 154 2.91 0.12 -13.38
N ASP A 155 3.87 0.29 -14.28
CA ASP A 155 4.34 -0.77 -15.17
C ASP A 155 5.69 -1.36 -14.72
N ASP A 156 6.56 -0.56 -14.10
CA ASP A 156 7.92 -0.99 -13.73
C ASP A 156 8.03 -1.38 -12.26
N SER A 157 7.55 -0.50 -11.35
CA SER A 157 7.71 -0.72 -9.90
C SER A 157 6.75 0.09 -9.04
N LEU A 158 6.49 -0.46 -7.84
CA LEU A 158 5.94 0.27 -6.70
C LEU A 158 6.92 0.17 -5.52
N GLU A 159 7.34 1.31 -5.00
CA GLU A 159 8.27 1.40 -3.86
C GLU A 159 7.60 2.10 -2.68
N TYR A 160 7.94 1.66 -1.47
CA TYR A 160 7.59 2.33 -0.23
C TYR A 160 8.82 2.48 0.67
N TRP A 161 9.16 3.73 0.99
CA TRP A 161 10.30 4.11 1.79
C TRP A 161 9.80 4.50 3.19
N GLU A 162 9.87 3.57 4.15
CA GLU A 162 9.19 3.70 5.44
C GLU A 162 9.71 4.89 6.25
N GLU A 163 11.04 5.07 6.33
CA GLU A 163 11.65 6.18 7.09
C GLU A 163 11.34 7.55 6.49
N ARG A 164 11.15 7.59 5.17
CA ARG A 164 10.86 8.83 4.44
C ARG A 164 9.37 9.08 4.29
N ASN A 165 8.54 8.13 4.70
CA ASN A 165 7.10 8.14 4.59
C ASN A 165 6.61 8.55 3.18
N LEU A 166 7.22 7.94 2.15
CA LEU A 166 6.88 8.19 0.75
C LEU A 166 6.73 6.91 -0.04
N ALA A 167 5.86 6.93 -1.03
CA ALA A 167 5.72 5.90 -2.04
C ALA A 167 6.12 6.44 -3.42
N VAL A 168 6.68 5.57 -4.26
CA VAL A 168 7.02 5.91 -5.65
C VAL A 168 6.48 4.84 -6.60
N ALA A 169 5.78 5.28 -7.64
CA ALA A 169 5.30 4.46 -8.75
C ALA A 169 6.05 4.84 -10.03
N ARG A 170 6.56 3.85 -10.78
CA ARG A 170 7.35 4.08 -12.00
C ARG A 170 6.85 3.28 -13.18
N GLY A 171 6.97 3.88 -14.36
CA GLY A 171 6.51 3.31 -15.63
C GLY A 171 5.01 3.58 -15.77
N ASN A 172 4.65 4.54 -16.63
CA ASN A 172 3.26 4.95 -16.90
C ASN A 172 2.37 5.04 -15.64
N ALA A 173 2.95 5.55 -14.55
CA ALA A 173 2.33 5.58 -13.25
C ALA A 173 1.04 6.40 -13.29
N THR A 174 -0.05 5.82 -12.79
CA THR A 174 -1.37 6.46 -12.81
C THR A 174 -2.00 6.40 -11.43
N SER A 175 -2.34 7.56 -10.88
CA SER A 175 -3.19 7.68 -9.70
C SER A 175 -4.60 8.05 -10.12
N ARG A 176 -5.60 7.34 -9.61
CA ARG A 176 -7.02 7.59 -9.84
C ARG A 176 -7.76 7.74 -8.52
N GLN A 177 -8.35 8.91 -8.31
CA GLN A 177 -9.18 9.17 -7.15
C GLN A 177 -10.51 8.43 -7.30
N ILE A 178 -10.92 7.67 -6.28
CA ILE A 178 -12.08 6.77 -6.35
C ILE A 178 -13.39 7.58 -6.49
N ALA A 179 -13.58 8.60 -5.66
CA ALA A 179 -14.83 9.35 -5.60
C ALA A 179 -15.08 10.21 -6.84
N SER A 180 -14.07 10.94 -7.31
CA SER A 180 -14.19 11.88 -8.43
C SER A 180 -13.84 11.29 -9.80
N ARG A 181 -13.18 10.12 -9.81
CA ARG A 181 -12.58 9.49 -11.01
C ARG A 181 -11.53 10.32 -11.71
N GLN A 182 -11.04 11.40 -11.08
CA GLN A 182 -9.94 12.20 -11.60
C GLN A 182 -8.65 11.39 -11.63
N THR A 183 -7.81 11.64 -12.63
CA THR A 183 -6.54 10.92 -12.79
C THR A 183 -5.36 11.86 -12.92
N ILE A 184 -4.22 11.40 -12.42
CA ILE A 184 -2.91 11.99 -12.65
C ILE A 184 -2.02 10.87 -13.16
N THR A 185 -1.51 11.02 -14.38
CA THR A 185 -0.61 10.07 -15.04
C THR A 185 0.72 10.75 -15.31
N ALA A 186 1.82 10.00 -15.15
CA ALA A 186 3.18 10.45 -15.45
C ALA A 186 4.13 9.25 -15.61
N ASP A 187 5.37 9.49 -16.02
CA ASP A 187 6.40 8.44 -16.02
C ASP A 187 6.72 7.99 -14.58
N VAL A 188 6.76 8.95 -13.65
CA VAL A 188 6.98 8.72 -12.22
C VAL A 188 5.99 9.53 -11.37
N LEU A 189 5.31 8.85 -10.44
CA LEU A 189 4.54 9.49 -9.37
C LEU A 189 5.23 9.26 -8.03
N THR A 190 5.43 10.31 -7.24
CA THR A 190 5.90 10.20 -5.85
C THR A 190 4.85 10.79 -4.92
N ALA A 191 4.38 10.02 -3.95
CA ALA A 191 3.43 10.46 -2.93
C ALA A 191 4.12 10.53 -1.58
N TYR A 192 4.11 11.71 -0.96
CA TYR A 192 4.54 11.91 0.42
C TYR A 192 3.33 11.83 1.31
N PHE A 193 3.36 10.95 2.31
CA PHE A 193 2.25 10.82 3.25
C PHE A 193 2.40 11.81 4.40
N LYS A 194 1.26 12.17 5.00
CA LYS A 194 1.25 12.82 6.31
C LYS A 194 1.89 11.82 7.29
N ASP A 195 2.62 12.31 8.29
CA ASP A 195 3.18 11.45 9.33
C ASP A 195 2.06 10.51 9.79
N ALA A 196 2.29 9.20 9.67
CA ALA A 196 1.38 8.24 10.26
C ALA A 196 1.29 8.66 11.73
N SER A 197 0.11 9.05 12.18
CA SER A 197 -0.12 9.40 13.58
C SER A 197 0.51 8.29 14.38
N THR A 198 1.61 8.61 15.08
CA THR A 198 2.39 7.65 15.85
C THR A 198 1.42 6.77 16.62
N PRO A 199 1.55 5.43 16.60
CA PRO A 199 0.85 4.61 17.58
C PRO A 199 1.15 5.25 18.93
N LYS A 200 0.10 5.72 19.62
CA LYS A 200 0.20 6.37 20.92
C LYS A 200 0.97 5.42 21.83
N THR A 201 2.27 5.64 21.94
CA THR A 201 3.10 4.93 22.89
C THR A 201 2.54 5.34 24.23
N ALA A 202 2.05 4.36 24.99
CA ALA A 202 1.51 4.56 26.32
C ALA A 202 2.64 5.03 27.24
N GLY A 203 2.94 6.32 27.21
CA GLY A 203 3.78 6.98 28.19
C GLY A 203 3.13 6.85 29.56
N SER A 204 3.85 6.24 30.49
CA SER A 204 3.47 6.10 31.89
C SER A 204 3.22 7.47 32.51
N ALA A 205 1.95 7.82 32.72
CA ALA A 205 1.55 8.87 33.63
C ALA A 205 0.77 8.23 34.78
N LYS A 206 1.39 8.22 35.95
CA LYS A 206 0.82 7.75 37.22
C LYS A 206 -0.35 8.67 37.59
N GLY A 207 -1.58 8.22 37.34
CA GLY A 207 -2.82 8.94 37.67
C GLY A 207 -3.93 7.97 38.09
N LYS A 208 -4.51 8.26 39.25
CA LYS A 208 -5.52 7.49 40.03
C LYS A 208 -6.75 7.07 39.20
N PRO A 209 -7.40 5.91 39.48
CA PRO A 209 -8.42 5.35 38.59
C PRO A 209 -9.77 6.08 38.74
N ALA A 210 -10.35 6.49 37.60
CA ALA A 210 -11.76 6.85 37.50
C ALA A 210 -12.43 5.94 36.47
N THR A 211 -13.41 5.19 36.96
CA THR A 211 -14.34 4.35 36.20
C THR A 211 -15.05 5.15 35.11
N SER A 212 -14.92 4.72 33.86
CA SER A 212 -15.76 5.14 32.74
C SER A 212 -15.93 3.97 31.77
N LYS A 213 -17.15 3.86 31.27
CA LYS A 213 -17.78 2.68 30.68
C LYS A 213 -17.24 2.34 29.29
N SER A 214 -17.19 1.04 29.03
CA SER A 214 -17.17 0.43 27.71
C SER A 214 -18.23 1.06 26.79
N GLY A 215 -17.77 1.66 25.70
CA GLY A 215 -18.58 2.03 24.54
C GLY A 215 -17.80 1.68 23.29
N ALA A 216 -18.25 0.64 22.59
CA ALA A 216 -17.81 0.31 21.26
C ALA A 216 -18.02 1.53 20.34
N GLY A 217 -16.95 1.96 19.68
CA GLY A 217 -16.97 2.99 18.67
C GLY A 217 -15.81 2.72 17.73
N LEU A 218 -16.08 1.90 16.72
CA LEU A 218 -15.27 1.85 15.50
C LEU A 218 -15.16 3.29 15.00
N ALA A 219 -13.98 3.89 15.14
CA ALA A 219 -13.70 5.13 14.43
C ALA A 219 -13.73 4.77 12.94
N ALA A 220 -14.64 5.42 12.20
CA ALA A 220 -14.65 5.37 10.75
C ALA A 220 -13.24 5.74 10.22
N PRO A 221 -12.76 5.12 9.12
CA PRO A 221 -11.53 5.56 8.50
C PRO A 221 -11.67 7.05 8.17
N ALA A 222 -10.63 7.83 8.48
CA ALA A 222 -10.64 9.26 8.25
C ALA A 222 -11.00 9.55 6.79
N GLU A 223 -12.10 10.28 6.58
CA GLU A 223 -12.47 10.76 5.24
C GLU A 223 -11.43 11.78 4.79
N GLY A 224 -10.49 11.33 3.95
CA GLY A 224 -9.47 12.18 3.35
C GLY A 224 -8.22 11.40 2.98
N SER A 225 -7.60 11.78 1.86
CA SER A 225 -6.31 11.20 1.47
C SER A 225 -5.25 11.46 2.55
N ASN A 226 -4.54 10.40 2.94
CA ASN A 226 -3.38 10.46 3.83
C ASN A 226 -2.14 11.01 3.11
N ILE A 227 -2.23 11.29 1.81
CA ILE A 227 -1.20 11.94 1.02
C ILE A 227 -1.16 13.44 1.39
N LYS A 228 0.04 13.92 1.73
CA LYS A 228 0.35 15.34 1.94
C LYS A 228 0.56 16.05 0.60
N VAL A 229 1.38 15.46 -0.27
CA VAL A 229 1.65 15.99 -1.61
C VAL A 229 2.01 14.84 -2.53
N MET A 230 1.58 14.92 -3.78
CA MET A 230 2.00 14.06 -4.87
C MET A 230 2.76 14.88 -5.90
N THR A 231 3.91 14.39 -6.35
CA THR A 231 4.66 14.94 -7.47
C THR A 231 4.60 13.98 -8.65
N ALA A 232 4.49 14.53 -9.85
CA ALA A 232 4.41 13.82 -11.11
C ALA A 232 5.48 14.37 -12.04
N VAL A 233 6.28 13.49 -12.64
CA VAL A 233 7.40 13.86 -13.51
C VAL A 233 7.37 13.02 -14.77
N GLY A 234 7.52 13.68 -15.92
CA GLY A 234 7.55 13.07 -17.25
C GLY A 234 6.14 12.79 -17.77
N ASN A 235 5.86 13.23 -19.00
CA ASN A 235 4.61 12.98 -19.73
C ASN A 235 3.34 13.19 -18.90
N VAL A 236 3.29 14.28 -18.12
CA VAL A 236 2.21 14.50 -17.16
C VAL A 236 0.88 14.72 -17.86
N VAL A 237 -0.14 13.99 -17.43
CA VAL A 237 -1.53 14.16 -17.85
C VAL A 237 -2.43 14.18 -16.63
N VAL A 238 -3.12 15.30 -16.40
CA VAL A 238 -4.16 15.45 -15.38
C VAL A 238 -5.51 15.46 -16.07
N VAL A 239 -6.40 14.55 -15.69
CA VAL A 239 -7.76 14.44 -16.23
C VAL A 239 -8.77 14.79 -15.14
N THR A 240 -9.63 15.75 -15.43
CA THR A 240 -10.80 16.11 -14.63
C THR A 240 -12.08 15.82 -15.42
N PRO A 241 -13.28 15.96 -14.82
CA PRO A 241 -14.53 15.78 -15.57
C PRO A 241 -14.68 16.70 -16.79
N ASN A 242 -14.03 17.86 -16.78
CA ASN A 242 -14.27 18.92 -17.77
C ASN A 242 -13.08 19.14 -18.73
N GLU A 243 -11.89 18.67 -18.38
CA GLU A 243 -10.68 19.01 -19.11
C GLU A 243 -9.54 17.99 -18.93
N VAL A 244 -8.60 18.05 -19.88
CA VAL A 244 -7.32 17.35 -19.84
C VAL A 244 -6.19 18.37 -19.86
N ILE A 245 -5.34 18.34 -18.85
CA ILE A 245 -4.14 19.19 -18.75
C ILE A 245 -2.91 18.33 -18.99
N ARG A 246 -2.03 18.76 -19.89
CA ARG A 246 -0.74 18.11 -20.16
C ARG A 246 0.42 19.03 -19.80
N GLY A 247 1.54 18.45 -19.38
CA GLY A 247 2.82 19.16 -19.17
C GLY A 247 3.97 18.19 -18.87
N ASP A 248 5.08 18.73 -18.38
CA ASP A 248 6.30 17.97 -18.08
C ASP A 248 6.35 17.53 -16.60
N GLU A 249 5.85 18.38 -15.69
CA GLU A 249 5.85 18.13 -14.25
C GLU A 249 4.53 18.60 -13.62
N ALA A 250 4.14 17.99 -12.51
CA ALA A 250 3.07 18.51 -11.67
C ALA A 250 3.25 18.23 -10.19
N THR A 251 2.62 19.08 -9.37
CA THR A 251 2.45 18.88 -7.93
C THR A 251 0.97 18.90 -7.60
N TYR A 252 0.50 18.05 -6.70
CA TYR A 252 -0.87 18.01 -6.22
C TYR A 252 -0.92 17.88 -4.70
N ASP A 253 -1.65 18.76 -4.04
CA ASP A 253 -2.00 18.65 -2.61
C ASP A 253 -3.48 18.27 -2.48
N PRO A 254 -3.81 17.02 -2.07
CA PRO A 254 -5.20 16.59 -1.88
C PRO A 254 -5.95 17.36 -0.78
N THR A 255 -5.23 17.92 0.19
CA THR A 255 -5.82 18.67 1.31
C THR A 255 -6.42 19.98 0.80
N SER A 256 -5.67 20.78 0.05
CA SER A 256 -6.19 22.00 -0.60
C SER A 256 -6.96 21.72 -1.90
N GLY A 257 -6.72 20.57 -2.53
CA GLY A 257 -7.23 20.23 -3.85
C GLY A 257 -6.47 20.92 -4.99
N GLN A 258 -5.36 21.61 -4.72
CA GLN A 258 -4.63 22.37 -5.73
C GLN A 258 -3.62 21.47 -6.44
N ALA A 259 -3.72 21.41 -7.78
CA ALA A 259 -2.65 20.90 -8.62
C ALA A 259 -2.02 22.03 -9.46
N THR A 260 -0.71 21.97 -9.63
CA THR A 260 0.07 22.86 -10.48
C THR A 260 0.78 22.01 -11.52
N VAL A 261 0.63 22.34 -12.79
CA VAL A 261 1.27 21.68 -13.93
C VAL A 261 2.24 22.67 -14.57
N LEU A 262 3.45 22.23 -14.89
CA LEU A 262 4.55 23.01 -15.44
C LEU A 262 5.09 22.36 -16.72
N GLY A 263 5.70 23.18 -17.58
CA GLY A 263 6.39 22.73 -18.78
C GLY A 263 5.43 22.43 -19.94
N ALA A 264 5.60 23.14 -21.05
CA ALA A 264 4.82 23.00 -22.29
C ALA A 264 3.30 22.77 -22.07
N VAL A 265 2.69 23.56 -21.19
CA VAL A 265 1.35 23.25 -20.67
C VAL A 265 0.29 23.41 -21.75
N ARG A 266 -0.53 22.37 -21.92
CA ARG A 266 -1.69 22.37 -22.82
C ARG A 266 -2.94 21.91 -22.07
N ILE A 267 -3.95 22.75 -22.02
CA ILE A 267 -5.29 22.42 -21.54
C ILE A 267 -6.19 22.18 -22.74
N THR A 268 -6.92 21.08 -22.74
CA THR A 268 -7.93 20.74 -23.75
C THR A 268 -9.27 20.51 -23.06
N THR A 269 -10.29 21.25 -23.49
CA THR A 269 -11.69 21.11 -23.05
C THR A 269 -12.54 20.60 -24.22
N GLU A 270 -13.87 20.58 -24.09
CA GLU A 270 -14.80 20.07 -25.13
C GLU A 270 -14.59 20.69 -26.52
N GLY A 271 -14.24 21.98 -26.60
CA GLY A 271 -14.07 22.69 -27.87
C GLY A 271 -12.87 23.62 -27.94
N GLU A 272 -12.08 23.71 -26.87
CA GLU A 272 -11.07 24.75 -26.71
C GLU A 272 -9.70 24.15 -26.42
N GLN A 273 -8.67 24.86 -26.87
CA GLN A 273 -7.30 24.52 -26.53
C GLN A 273 -6.60 25.77 -25.98
N LEU A 274 -6.00 25.61 -24.81
CA LEU A 274 -5.24 26.66 -24.14
C LEU A 274 -3.78 26.21 -24.02
N ASN A 275 -2.83 27.08 -24.34
CA ASN A 275 -1.39 26.79 -24.24
C ASN A 275 -0.68 27.85 -23.39
N GLY A 276 0.25 27.42 -22.54
CA GLY A 276 1.03 28.27 -21.65
C GLY A 276 2.21 27.51 -21.05
N THR A 277 2.84 28.07 -20.01
CA THR A 277 4.01 27.48 -19.36
C THR A 277 3.71 26.90 -17.98
N ARG A 278 2.60 27.34 -17.37
CA ARG A 278 2.10 26.85 -16.09
C ARG A 278 0.57 26.88 -16.05
N ALA A 279 -0.05 25.82 -15.54
CA ALA A 279 -1.46 25.83 -15.15
C ALA A 279 -1.62 25.50 -13.67
N THR A 280 -2.66 26.07 -13.06
CA THR A 280 -3.14 25.64 -11.74
C THR A 280 -4.58 25.19 -11.88
N VAL A 281 -4.94 24.06 -11.31
CA VAL A 281 -6.31 23.53 -11.25
C VAL A 281 -6.69 23.24 -9.80
N ASN A 282 -7.89 23.64 -9.41
CA ASN A 282 -8.49 23.16 -8.18
C ASN A 282 -9.30 21.89 -8.49
N MET A 283 -8.78 20.73 -8.10
CA MET A 283 -9.37 19.42 -8.34
C MET A 283 -10.72 19.23 -7.63
N LYS A 284 -11.05 20.05 -6.62
CA LYS A 284 -12.35 20.00 -5.93
C LYS A 284 -13.43 20.82 -6.64
N THR A 285 -13.06 21.99 -7.17
CA THR A 285 -14.02 22.91 -7.81
C THR A 285 -14.00 22.86 -9.34
N GLY A 286 -12.97 22.25 -9.94
CA GLY A 286 -12.74 22.23 -11.39
C GLY A 286 -12.26 23.56 -11.97
N VAL A 287 -11.90 24.54 -11.13
CA VAL A 287 -11.46 25.86 -11.61
C VAL A 287 -9.99 25.83 -12.00
N SER A 288 -9.72 26.13 -13.26
CA SER A 288 -8.37 26.19 -13.84
C SER A 288 -7.93 27.59 -14.23
N ARG A 289 -6.64 27.86 -14.09
CA ARG A 289 -5.98 29.10 -14.52
C ARG A 289 -4.71 28.75 -15.28
N LEU A 290 -4.49 29.43 -16.40
CA LEU A 290 -3.33 29.25 -17.24
C LEU A 290 -2.48 30.52 -17.23
N PHE A 291 -1.17 30.34 -17.16
CA PHE A 291 -0.19 31.40 -17.11
C PHE A 291 0.83 31.24 -18.24
N GLY A 292 1.29 32.38 -18.76
CA GLY A 292 2.54 32.47 -19.48
C GLY A 292 3.71 32.73 -18.51
N ASP A 293 4.93 32.85 -19.03
CA ASP A 293 6.14 33.15 -18.24
C ASP A 293 6.65 34.60 -18.43
N GLY A 294 5.94 35.41 -19.23
CA GLY A 294 6.30 36.79 -19.53
C GLY A 294 7.05 36.97 -20.85
N GLN A 295 7.74 35.93 -21.34
CA GLN A 295 8.23 35.87 -22.72
C GLN A 295 7.12 35.30 -23.62
N ASP A 296 6.51 34.20 -23.17
CA ASP A 296 5.32 33.61 -23.75
C ASP A 296 4.07 34.04 -22.99
N ARG A 297 3.03 34.44 -23.72
CA ARG A 297 1.71 34.75 -23.16
C ARG A 297 0.85 33.50 -23.20
N ALA A 298 -0.01 33.33 -22.20
CA ALA A 298 -1.08 32.34 -22.28
C ALA A 298 -1.95 32.62 -23.51
N ARG A 299 -2.23 31.57 -24.30
CA ARG A 299 -2.98 31.67 -25.56
C ARG A 299 -4.16 30.71 -25.54
N ALA A 300 -5.32 31.19 -25.97
CA ALA A 300 -6.53 30.41 -26.13
C ALA A 300 -6.96 30.31 -27.60
N LEU A 301 -7.42 29.13 -28.02
CA LEU A 301 -8.07 28.89 -29.29
C LEU A 301 -9.48 28.34 -29.03
N PHE A 302 -10.48 29.08 -29.45
CA PHE A 302 -11.89 28.73 -29.34
C PHE A 302 -12.41 28.27 -30.70
N LYS A 303 -13.05 27.10 -30.76
CA LYS A 303 -13.76 26.67 -31.96
C LYS A 303 -15.13 27.37 -32.02
N PRO A 304 -15.47 28.10 -33.11
CA PRO A 304 -16.81 28.66 -33.28
C PRO A 304 -17.87 27.55 -33.30
N SER A 305 -18.97 27.74 -32.58
CA SER A 305 -20.10 26.80 -32.61
C SER A 305 -20.90 26.99 -33.91
N ALA A 306 -21.15 25.90 -34.64
CA ALA A 306 -21.80 25.91 -35.96
C ALA A 306 -23.33 26.14 -35.92
N ASN A 307 -23.85 26.82 -34.89
CA ASN A 307 -25.28 27.18 -34.78
C ASN A 307 -25.45 28.69 -34.75
N GLY A 308 -25.18 29.31 -35.90
CA GLY A 308 -25.47 30.70 -36.19
C GLY A 308 -26.43 30.84 -37.37
N ASN A 309 -27.55 30.11 -37.39
CA ASN A 309 -28.63 30.41 -38.33
C ASN A 309 -29.56 31.46 -37.70
N GLY A 310 -29.37 32.69 -38.16
CA GLY A 310 -30.29 33.79 -37.90
C GLY A 310 -31.62 33.56 -38.60
N GLU A 311 -32.66 33.30 -37.81
CA GLU A 311 -34.03 33.68 -38.16
C GLU A 311 -34.64 34.41 -36.96
N ARG A 312 -34.20 35.66 -36.75
CA ARG A 312 -35.09 36.66 -36.16
C ARG A 312 -36.13 37.00 -37.22
N LYS A 313 -37.23 36.25 -37.24
CA LYS A 313 -38.47 36.65 -37.91
C LYS A 313 -38.99 37.91 -37.21
N GLY A 314 -38.47 39.06 -37.64
CA GLY A 314 -38.98 40.36 -37.24
C GLY A 314 -40.41 40.49 -37.75
N LEU A 315 -41.38 40.33 -36.86
CA LEU A 315 -42.69 40.94 -37.05
C LEU A 315 -42.49 42.46 -36.91
N ILE A 316 -42.40 43.15 -38.05
CA ILE A 316 -42.73 44.57 -38.11
C ILE A 316 -43.77 44.73 -39.22
N GLY A 317 -44.96 45.15 -38.80
CA GLY A 317 -46.08 45.46 -39.66
C GLY A 317 -47.21 46.09 -38.84
N GLY A 318 -46.87 47.08 -38.02
CA GLY A 318 -47.86 47.96 -37.42
C GLY A 318 -48.19 49.09 -38.40
N GLN A 319 -49.47 49.24 -38.73
CA GLN A 319 -50.06 50.53 -39.08
C GLN A 319 -51.42 50.63 -38.39
N GLY A 320 -51.54 51.57 -37.46
CA GLY A 320 -52.82 52.10 -37.02
C GLY A 320 -53.34 53.13 -38.02
N GLY A 321 -54.67 53.29 -38.07
CA GLY A 321 -55.32 54.30 -38.91
C GLY A 321 -56.84 54.26 -38.82
N THR A 322 -57.37 55.08 -37.93
CA THR A 322 -58.73 55.63 -37.80
C THR A 322 -59.62 55.63 -39.06
N LYS A 323 -60.83 55.05 -38.98
CA LYS A 323 -62.14 55.72 -38.88
C LYS A 323 -63.25 54.69 -38.90
#